data_AF-A0A0C1Z357-F1
#
_entry.id   AF-A0A0C1Z357-F1
#
_cell.length_a   1.000
_cell.length_b   1.000
_cell.length_c   1.000
_cell.angle_alpha   90.00
_cell.angle_beta   90.00
_cell.angle_gamma   90.00
#
_symmetry.space_group_name_H-M   'P 1'
#
loop_
_entity.id
_entity.type
_entity.pdbx_description
1 polymer ?
#
loop_
_entity_poly.entity_id
_entity_poly.type
_entity_poly.pdbx_seq_one_letter_code
_entity_poly.pdbx_strand_id
1 'polypeptide(L)'
;MDVNVTATRSAAGIGLAVVLLLGGWVSTRMTLDTGDAVDLALAKRVDPEQAQRKALEQTASYQNTKEFYQTSIDDTVARYELGAPSRERLLQPNTFFHVASPGDPRSLALGASISQGGMQINVKAEEVQVERRGMQTKNIHTFAVFKNVTRTPLAYFVRMRSRAGDCQIRAQTRYNAMVLMPNETAEISVCSGQHEVELTDLRVMEVSEIGARWLSKIPPQAVGHDNLSSRSHFPGAGVEMCAEIPAVEFARKLETGEAAWEDIVDFYSRHDCEHYRWWVGYERITSALTSLPAVPPASK
;
A
#
# COMPACT_ATOMS: atom_id res chain seq x y z
N MET A 1 -33.96 -48.72 61.54
CA MET A 1 -34.58 -49.03 60.25
C MET A 1 -33.73 -48.36 59.20
N ASP A 2 -32.80 -49.13 58.65
CA ASP A 2 -31.98 -48.76 57.50
C ASP A 2 -32.87 -48.67 56.25
N VAL A 3 -32.76 -47.58 55.49
CA VAL A 3 -33.04 -47.64 54.06
C VAL A 3 -32.05 -46.75 53.31
N ASN A 4 -31.37 -47.44 52.39
CA ASN A 4 -30.34 -47.03 51.45
C ASN A 4 -30.61 -45.77 50.63
N VAL A 5 -29.54 -45.01 50.41
CA VAL A 5 -29.37 -44.10 49.28
C VAL A 5 -28.64 -44.87 48.18
N THR A 6 -29.28 -45.12 47.03
CA THR A 6 -28.58 -45.50 45.79
C THR A 6 -29.35 -45.04 44.56
N ALA A 7 -28.59 -44.56 43.59
CA ALA A 7 -28.95 -43.76 42.42
C ALA A 7 -29.65 -44.51 41.27
N THR A 8 -30.32 -43.78 40.38
CA THR A 8 -30.23 -43.87 38.89
C THR A 8 -31.12 -42.79 38.24
N ARG A 9 -30.54 -41.76 37.59
CA ARG A 9 -30.29 -41.61 36.13
C ARG A 9 -31.53 -41.73 35.23
N SER A 10 -31.85 -40.65 34.50
CA SER A 10 -32.29 -40.67 33.08
C SER A 10 -32.38 -39.26 32.47
N ALA A 11 -31.97 -39.17 31.20
CA ALA A 11 -32.37 -38.19 30.17
C ALA A 11 -31.82 -36.75 30.24
N ALA A 12 -30.65 -36.52 29.64
CA ALA A 12 -30.37 -35.30 28.90
C ALA A 12 -29.24 -35.51 27.86
N GLY A 13 -29.55 -35.31 26.58
CA GLY A 13 -28.61 -34.65 25.68
C GLY A 13 -27.72 -35.51 24.78
N ILE A 14 -28.26 -36.52 24.08
CA ILE A 14 -27.67 -36.93 22.79
C ILE A 14 -28.02 -35.83 21.77
N GLY A 15 -27.16 -34.83 21.66
CA GLY A 15 -27.41 -33.68 20.78
C GLY A 15 -26.20 -32.79 20.50
N LEU A 16 -24.98 -33.24 20.78
CA LEU A 16 -23.76 -32.43 20.57
C LEU A 16 -22.58 -33.18 19.94
N ALA A 17 -22.83 -34.31 19.27
CA ALA A 17 -21.77 -35.15 18.70
C ALA A 17 -21.75 -35.21 17.15
N VAL A 18 -22.67 -34.54 16.45
CA VAL A 18 -22.75 -34.61 14.96
C VAL A 18 -22.26 -33.33 14.26
N VAL A 19 -22.08 -32.20 14.96
CA VAL A 19 -21.54 -30.97 14.35
C VAL A 19 -20.01 -30.95 14.27
N LEU A 20 -19.31 -31.79 15.05
CA LEU A 20 -17.84 -31.81 15.08
C LEU A 20 -17.16 -32.68 14.01
N LEU A 21 -17.92 -33.46 13.23
CA LEU A 21 -17.34 -34.36 12.21
C LEU A 21 -17.51 -33.89 10.76
N LEU A 22 -18.19 -32.77 10.51
CA LEU A 22 -18.31 -32.15 9.17
C LEU A 22 -17.66 -30.75 9.06
N GLY A 23 -17.03 -30.24 10.13
CA GLY A 23 -16.40 -28.90 10.14
C GLY A 23 -14.93 -28.86 9.72
N GLY A 24 -14.29 -29.99 9.44
CA GLY A 24 -12.83 -30.09 9.36
C GLY A 24 -12.18 -29.75 8.01
N TRP A 25 -12.92 -29.50 6.93
CA TRP A 25 -12.33 -29.48 5.58
C TRP A 25 -12.66 -28.28 4.68
N VAL A 26 -13.33 -27.24 5.19
CA VAL A 26 -13.73 -26.08 4.36
C VAL A 26 -13.05 -24.75 4.76
N SER A 27 -12.29 -24.68 5.87
CA SER A 27 -11.96 -23.38 6.47
C SER A 27 -10.74 -22.61 5.92
N THR A 28 -9.97 -23.14 4.97
CA THR A 28 -8.79 -22.39 4.44
C THR A 28 -9.02 -21.66 3.13
N ARG A 29 -10.21 -21.79 2.52
CA ARG A 29 -10.58 -21.02 1.32
C ARG A 29 -11.55 -19.87 1.59
N MET A 30 -12.29 -19.90 2.69
CA MET A 30 -13.28 -18.86 3.00
C MET A 30 -12.71 -17.64 3.73
N THR A 31 -11.56 -17.73 4.39
CA THR A 31 -10.99 -16.60 5.15
C THR A 31 -10.31 -15.54 4.29
N LEU A 32 -9.99 -15.83 3.01
CA LEU A 32 -9.41 -14.86 2.10
C LEU A 32 -10.46 -14.04 1.32
N ASP A 33 -11.71 -14.52 1.20
CA ASP A 33 -12.80 -13.79 0.54
C ASP A 33 -13.67 -12.97 1.51
N THR A 34 -13.61 -13.26 2.82
CA THR A 34 -14.44 -12.56 3.82
C THR A 34 -13.97 -11.14 4.13
N GLY A 35 -12.68 -10.83 3.93
CA GLY A 35 -12.16 -9.47 4.10
C GLY A 35 -12.80 -8.52 3.09
N ASP A 36 -12.67 -8.86 1.81
CA ASP A 36 -13.26 -8.08 0.72
C ASP A 36 -14.79 -8.02 0.81
N ALA A 37 -15.47 -9.09 1.22
CA ALA A 37 -16.93 -9.10 1.35
C ALA A 37 -17.45 -8.21 2.50
N VAL A 38 -16.71 -8.10 3.61
CA VAL A 38 -17.09 -7.23 4.75
C VAL A 38 -16.81 -5.77 4.41
N ASP A 39 -15.69 -5.46 3.76
CA ASP A 39 -15.38 -4.11 3.30
C ASP A 39 -16.35 -3.64 2.21
N LEU A 40 -16.75 -4.52 1.29
CA LEU A 40 -17.78 -4.24 0.28
C LEU A 40 -19.18 -4.05 0.90
N ALA A 41 -19.49 -4.75 2.01
CA ALA A 41 -20.75 -4.62 2.73
C ALA A 41 -20.82 -3.36 3.60
N LEU A 42 -19.69 -2.90 4.16
CA LEU A 42 -19.58 -1.66 4.91
C LEU A 42 -19.57 -0.43 3.98
N ALA A 43 -18.91 -0.52 2.82
CA ALA A 43 -18.92 0.53 1.80
C ALA A 43 -20.32 0.84 1.24
N LYS A 44 -21.29 -0.07 1.39
CA LYS A 44 -22.69 0.15 0.98
C LYS A 44 -23.52 1.01 1.94
N ARG A 45 -23.03 1.36 3.14
CA ARG A 45 -23.85 2.06 4.15
C ARG A 45 -23.72 3.58 4.17
N VAL A 46 -22.70 4.14 3.52
CA VAL A 46 -22.51 5.59 3.45
C VAL A 46 -22.32 5.96 1.99
N ASP A 47 -23.22 6.80 1.46
CA ASP A 47 -23.04 7.41 0.15
C ASP A 47 -21.68 8.16 0.13
N PRO A 48 -20.69 7.74 -0.67
CA PRO A 48 -19.37 8.35 -0.70
C PRO A 48 -19.42 9.84 -1.02
N GLU A 49 -20.36 10.26 -1.88
CA GLU A 49 -20.55 11.67 -2.21
C GLU A 49 -21.13 12.46 -1.03
N GLN A 50 -21.98 11.83 -0.21
CA GLN A 50 -22.50 12.44 1.00
C GLN A 50 -21.44 12.49 2.12
N ALA A 51 -20.60 11.47 2.26
CA ALA A 51 -19.46 11.48 3.18
C ALA A 51 -18.44 12.56 2.82
N GLN A 52 -18.13 12.66 1.52
CA GLN A 52 -17.25 13.70 1.00
C GLN A 52 -17.87 15.08 1.18
N ARG A 53 -19.15 15.29 0.82
CA ARG A 53 -19.85 16.56 1.07
C ARG A 53 -19.86 16.94 2.54
N LYS A 54 -20.19 16.02 3.45
CA LYS A 54 -20.17 16.31 4.91
C LYS A 54 -18.77 16.60 5.44
N ALA A 55 -17.73 15.98 4.88
CA ALA A 55 -16.34 16.30 5.21
C ALA A 55 -15.94 17.69 4.66
N LEU A 56 -16.46 18.07 3.49
CA LEU A 56 -16.23 19.38 2.86
C LEU A 56 -17.07 20.51 3.49
N GLU A 57 -18.24 20.21 4.03
CA GLU A 57 -19.16 21.13 4.72
C GLU A 57 -18.72 21.45 6.17
N GLN A 58 -17.66 20.82 6.68
CA GLN A 58 -17.08 21.19 7.97
C GLN A 58 -16.53 22.62 7.89
N THR A 59 -17.18 23.53 8.63
CA THR A 59 -16.62 24.82 9.07
C THR A 59 -15.14 24.68 9.39
N ALA A 60 -14.30 25.60 8.89
CA ALA A 60 -12.84 25.64 9.06
C ALA A 60 -12.39 24.93 10.33
N SER A 61 -12.09 23.63 10.22
CA SER A 61 -11.69 22.84 11.36
C SER A 61 -10.31 23.33 11.78
N TYR A 62 -10.01 23.26 13.09
CA TYR A 62 -8.67 23.59 13.59
C TYR A 62 -7.57 22.84 12.83
N GLN A 63 -7.88 21.65 12.29
CA GLN A 63 -6.99 20.83 11.46
C GLN A 63 -6.54 21.51 10.16
N ASN A 64 -7.32 22.45 9.62
CA ASN A 64 -6.99 23.18 8.39
C ASN A 64 -6.12 24.42 8.65
N THR A 65 -5.75 24.70 9.91
CA THR A 65 -4.92 25.85 10.27
C THR A 65 -3.43 25.60 10.00
N LYS A 66 -2.66 26.67 9.79
CA LYS A 66 -1.21 26.57 9.57
C LYS A 66 -0.50 26.06 10.82
N GLU A 67 -1.02 26.42 11.99
CA GLU A 67 -0.51 26.07 13.30
C GLU A 67 -0.65 24.57 13.55
N PHE A 68 -1.84 23.99 13.32
CA PHE A 68 -2.05 22.55 13.45
C PHE A 68 -1.16 21.75 12.49
N TYR A 69 -1.07 22.18 11.23
CA TYR A 69 -0.20 21.51 10.25
C TYR A 69 1.28 21.54 10.68
N GLN A 70 1.76 22.67 11.20
CA GLN A 70 3.13 22.76 11.72
C GLN A 70 3.33 21.82 12.92
N THR A 71 2.40 21.78 13.87
CA THR A 71 2.47 20.84 15.00
C THR A 71 2.52 19.38 14.54
N SER A 72 1.72 19.01 13.53
CA SER A 72 1.76 17.66 12.96
C SER A 72 3.11 17.31 12.31
N ILE A 73 3.76 18.28 11.65
CA ILE A 73 5.12 18.13 11.14
C ILE A 73 6.10 17.92 12.31
N ASP A 74 6.07 18.82 13.30
CA ASP A 74 7.00 18.81 14.42
C ASP A 74 6.90 17.51 15.23
N ASP A 75 5.68 17.04 15.49
CA ASP A 75 5.40 15.77 16.17
C ASP A 75 5.95 14.57 15.38
N THR A 76 5.78 14.57 14.05
CA THR A 76 6.29 13.49 13.19
C THR A 76 7.82 13.49 13.17
N VAL A 77 8.43 14.67 13.04
CA VAL A 77 9.90 14.84 13.07
C VAL A 77 10.46 14.36 14.40
N ALA A 78 9.86 14.75 15.52
CA ALA A 78 10.28 14.34 16.85
C ALA A 78 10.08 12.83 17.09
N ARG A 79 8.92 12.28 16.72
CA ARG A 79 8.59 10.86 16.94
C ARG A 79 9.51 9.90 16.19
N TYR A 80 9.94 10.29 14.99
CA TYR A 80 10.73 9.43 14.09
C TYR A 80 12.18 9.88 13.93
N GLU A 81 12.64 10.84 14.74
CA GLU A 81 14.00 11.37 14.74
C GLU A 81 14.47 11.80 13.33
N LEU A 82 13.58 12.44 12.57
CA LEU A 82 13.85 12.85 11.19
C LEU A 82 14.64 14.17 11.14
N GLY A 83 15.30 14.44 10.01
CA GLY A 83 15.74 15.79 9.73
C GLY A 83 14.53 16.71 9.55
N ALA A 84 14.43 17.80 10.32
CA ALA A 84 13.35 18.77 10.18
C ALA A 84 13.34 19.35 8.75
N PRO A 85 12.33 19.04 7.91
CA PRO A 85 12.26 19.63 6.59
C PRO A 85 11.94 21.12 6.75
N SER A 86 12.57 21.97 5.95
CA SER A 86 12.09 23.35 5.85
C SER A 86 10.67 23.32 5.28
N ARG A 87 9.76 24.11 5.84
CA ARG A 87 8.39 24.26 5.31
C ARG A 87 8.43 24.68 3.84
N GLU A 88 9.41 25.50 3.49
CA GLU A 88 9.71 25.93 2.13
C GLU A 88 9.92 24.73 1.20
N ARG A 89 10.59 23.67 1.64
CA ARG A 89 10.80 22.45 0.83
C ARG A 89 9.49 21.72 0.56
N LEU A 90 8.57 21.68 1.54
CA LEU A 90 7.24 21.09 1.36
C LEU A 90 6.32 21.94 0.47
N LEU A 91 6.65 23.20 0.22
CA LEU A 91 5.94 24.02 -0.77
C LEU A 91 6.45 23.80 -2.18
N GLN A 92 7.69 23.30 -2.36
CA GLN A 92 8.28 23.09 -3.68
C GLN A 92 7.77 21.82 -4.36
N PRO A 93 7.64 21.81 -5.70
CA PRO A 93 7.34 20.59 -6.46
C PRO A 93 8.31 19.46 -6.15
N ASN A 94 7.80 18.23 -6.15
CA ASN A 94 8.64 17.05 -6.12
C ASN A 94 9.12 16.71 -7.53
N THR A 95 10.40 16.32 -7.64
CA THR A 95 10.94 15.79 -8.90
C THR A 95 10.19 14.50 -9.23
N PHE A 96 9.70 14.39 -10.47
CA PHE A 96 8.90 13.26 -10.91
C PHE A 96 9.43 12.71 -12.24
N PHE A 97 9.49 11.39 -12.32
CA PHE A 97 9.95 10.65 -13.50
C PHE A 97 8.93 9.59 -13.88
N HIS A 98 8.55 9.56 -15.16
CA HIS A 98 7.85 8.43 -15.77
C HIS A 98 8.88 7.60 -16.55
N VAL A 99 9.36 6.52 -15.94
CA VAL A 99 10.48 5.72 -16.49
C VAL A 99 10.00 4.72 -17.54
N ALA A 100 8.84 4.11 -17.31
CA ALA A 100 8.16 3.24 -18.27
C ALA A 100 6.66 3.54 -18.23
N SER A 101 5.97 3.45 -19.37
CA SER A 101 4.54 3.77 -19.48
C SER A 101 3.82 2.63 -20.20
N PRO A 102 2.49 2.47 -20.03
CA PRO A 102 1.76 1.34 -20.62
C PRO A 102 1.89 1.20 -22.15
N GLY A 103 2.11 2.30 -22.88
CA GLY A 103 2.34 2.30 -24.34
C GLY A 103 3.81 2.18 -24.77
N ASP A 104 4.76 2.23 -23.82
CA ASP A 104 6.20 2.12 -24.05
C ASP A 104 6.84 1.26 -22.94
N PRO A 105 6.53 -0.05 -22.91
CA PRO A 105 7.05 -0.94 -21.88
C PRO A 105 8.56 -1.19 -22.06
N ARG A 106 9.26 -1.41 -20.95
CA ARG A 106 10.71 -1.65 -20.96
C ARG A 106 11.06 -3.08 -20.58
N SER A 107 11.72 -3.75 -21.50
CA SER A 107 12.23 -5.11 -21.37
C SER A 107 13.62 -5.15 -20.71
N LEU A 108 13.78 -5.99 -19.68
CA LEU A 108 15.02 -6.23 -18.97
C LEU A 108 15.35 -7.73 -18.95
N ALA A 109 16.40 -8.12 -19.66
CA ALA A 109 16.92 -9.48 -19.65
C ALA A 109 17.46 -9.86 -18.27
N LEU A 110 17.55 -11.17 -17.99
CA LEU A 110 18.24 -11.67 -16.80
C LEU A 110 19.69 -11.16 -16.77
N GLY A 111 20.13 -10.69 -15.60
CA GLY A 111 21.43 -10.06 -15.40
C GLY A 111 21.52 -8.61 -15.87
N ALA A 112 20.52 -8.09 -16.61
CA ALA A 112 20.53 -6.70 -17.05
C ALA A 112 20.36 -5.74 -15.86
N SER A 113 20.89 -4.52 -16.03
CA SER A 113 20.67 -3.43 -15.09
C SER A 113 20.40 -2.13 -15.83
N ILE A 114 19.46 -1.33 -15.32
CA ILE A 114 19.21 0.04 -15.77
C ILE A 114 19.22 0.98 -14.57
N SER A 115 19.56 2.25 -14.81
CA SER A 115 19.51 3.31 -13.81
C SER A 115 18.77 4.51 -14.37
N GLN A 116 17.62 4.88 -13.79
CA GLN A 116 16.84 6.04 -14.21
C GLN A 116 16.00 6.59 -13.06
N GLY A 117 15.80 7.91 -13.02
CA GLY A 117 14.98 8.56 -12.00
C GLY A 117 15.49 8.33 -10.57
N GLY A 118 16.81 8.24 -10.39
CA GLY A 118 17.42 7.93 -9.09
C GLY A 118 17.33 6.46 -8.64
N MET A 119 16.73 5.60 -9.46
CA MET A 119 16.52 4.19 -9.16
C MET A 119 17.40 3.31 -10.05
N GLN A 120 18.08 2.34 -9.44
CA GLN A 120 18.75 1.25 -10.14
C GLN A 120 17.88 0.01 -10.10
N ILE A 121 17.69 -0.66 -11.23
CA ILE A 121 16.88 -1.86 -11.36
C ILE A 121 17.79 -2.95 -11.92
N ASN A 122 17.83 -4.10 -11.26
CA ASN A 122 18.52 -5.29 -11.74
C ASN A 122 17.56 -6.48 -11.79
N VAL A 123 17.68 -7.31 -12.82
CA VAL A 123 16.93 -8.56 -12.91
C VAL A 123 17.86 -9.72 -12.59
N LYS A 124 17.47 -10.56 -11.64
CA LYS A 124 18.23 -11.76 -11.25
C LYS A 124 17.31 -12.98 -11.13
N ALA A 125 17.89 -14.17 -11.14
CA ALA A 125 17.16 -15.40 -10.88
C ALA A 125 17.85 -16.17 -9.74
N GLU A 126 17.08 -16.56 -8.73
CA GLU A 126 17.60 -17.21 -7.52
C GLU A 126 16.71 -18.38 -7.11
N GLU A 127 17.30 -19.42 -6.51
CA GLU A 127 16.55 -20.52 -5.92
C GLU A 127 15.93 -20.08 -4.59
N VAL A 128 14.61 -20.17 -4.49
CA VAL A 128 13.86 -19.78 -3.29
C VAL A 128 13.15 -20.99 -2.73
N GLN A 129 13.26 -21.16 -1.42
CA GLN A 129 12.47 -22.13 -0.70
C GLN A 129 11.11 -21.51 -0.36
N VAL A 130 10.05 -22.02 -1.00
CA VAL A 130 8.67 -21.61 -0.74
C VAL A 130 7.99 -22.70 0.05
N GLU A 131 7.46 -22.34 1.22
CA GLU A 131 6.61 -23.22 2.02
C GLU A 131 5.14 -22.99 1.68
N ARG A 132 4.43 -24.05 1.28
CA ARG A 132 3.00 -23.99 1.00
C ARG A 132 2.31 -25.20 1.59
N ARG A 133 1.40 -24.98 2.54
CA ARG A 133 0.67 -26.06 3.24
C ARG A 133 1.60 -27.09 3.89
N GLY A 134 2.70 -26.63 4.50
CA GLY A 134 3.70 -27.48 5.15
C GLY A 134 4.64 -28.23 4.19
N MET A 135 4.48 -28.06 2.87
CA MET A 135 5.43 -28.58 1.88
C MET A 135 6.43 -27.49 1.51
N GLN A 136 7.72 -27.79 1.67
CA GLN A 136 8.80 -26.92 1.25
C GLN A 136 9.26 -27.33 -0.14
N THR A 137 9.18 -26.41 -1.09
CA THR A 137 9.66 -26.61 -2.46
C THR A 137 10.75 -25.59 -2.76
N LYS A 138 11.82 -26.04 -3.40
CA LYS A 138 12.87 -25.17 -3.92
C LYS A 138 12.61 -24.95 -5.40
N ASN A 139 12.41 -23.71 -5.79
CA ASN A 139 12.19 -23.35 -7.18
C ASN A 139 12.96 -22.07 -7.50
N ILE A 140 13.53 -22.02 -8.71
CA ILE A 140 14.13 -20.79 -9.23
C ILE A 140 13.02 -19.75 -9.42
N HIS A 141 13.25 -18.51 -9.01
CA HIS A 141 12.38 -17.39 -9.25
C HIS A 141 13.16 -16.22 -9.86
N THR A 142 12.53 -15.53 -10.79
CA THR A 142 13.00 -14.26 -11.32
C THR A 142 12.57 -13.13 -10.39
N PHE A 143 13.53 -12.28 -10.04
CA PHE A 143 13.36 -11.11 -9.20
C PHE A 143 13.76 -9.84 -9.96
N ALA A 144 12.99 -8.77 -9.75
CA ALA A 144 13.39 -7.42 -10.06
C ALA A 144 13.82 -6.74 -8.75
N VAL A 145 15.06 -6.26 -8.71
CA VAL A 145 15.71 -5.64 -7.56
C VAL A 145 15.79 -4.14 -7.81
N PHE A 146 14.99 -3.38 -7.06
CA PHE A 146 14.90 -1.93 -7.15
C PHE A 146 15.70 -1.32 -6.01
N LYS A 147 16.71 -0.52 -6.33
CA LYS A 147 17.56 0.16 -5.36
C LYS A 147 17.47 1.66 -5.53
N ASN A 148 17.23 2.39 -4.44
CA ASN A 148 17.39 3.83 -4.42
C ASN A 148 18.89 4.16 -4.33
N VAL A 149 19.45 4.72 -5.41
CA VAL A 149 20.89 5.10 -5.45
C VAL A 149 21.12 6.58 -5.15
N THR A 150 20.07 7.31 -4.75
CA THR A 150 20.14 8.73 -4.40
C THR A 150 20.31 8.91 -2.89
N ARG A 151 20.42 10.18 -2.47
CA ARG A 151 20.42 10.59 -1.06
C ARG A 151 19.04 11.01 -0.57
N THR A 152 18.02 10.96 -1.43
CA THR A 152 16.65 11.37 -1.12
C THR A 152 15.73 10.15 -1.18
N PRO A 153 14.72 10.05 -0.31
CA PRO A 153 13.71 9.00 -0.45
C PRO A 153 12.99 9.07 -1.80
N LEU A 154 12.63 7.90 -2.33
CA LEU A 154 11.89 7.76 -3.58
C LEU A 154 10.55 7.10 -3.31
N ALA A 155 9.45 7.80 -3.56
CA ALA A 155 8.17 7.15 -3.73
C ALA A 155 8.10 6.53 -5.13
N TYR A 156 7.54 5.33 -5.26
CA TYR A 156 7.53 4.64 -6.55
C TYR A 156 6.26 3.83 -6.77
N PHE A 157 5.92 3.71 -8.05
CA PHE A 157 4.88 2.83 -8.55
C PHE A 157 5.49 1.89 -9.56
N VAL A 158 5.17 0.60 -9.47
CA VAL A 158 5.64 -0.36 -10.47
C VAL A 158 4.54 -1.35 -10.85
N ARG A 159 4.36 -1.49 -12.16
CA ARG A 159 3.69 -2.63 -12.78
C ARG A 159 4.68 -3.32 -13.69
N MET A 160 4.75 -4.63 -13.54
CA MET A 160 5.66 -5.46 -14.32
C MET A 160 5.08 -6.85 -14.53
N ARG A 161 5.55 -7.52 -15.57
CA ARG A 161 5.18 -8.89 -15.90
C ARG A 161 6.38 -9.68 -16.41
N SER A 162 6.28 -11.00 -16.33
CA SER A 162 7.19 -11.90 -17.03
C SER A 162 6.81 -11.93 -18.51
N ARG A 163 7.79 -11.97 -19.40
CA ARG A 163 7.50 -12.22 -20.83
C ARG A 163 6.97 -13.62 -21.13
N ALA A 164 7.13 -14.57 -20.20
CA ALA A 164 6.59 -15.93 -20.35
C ALA A 164 5.07 -16.02 -20.12
N GLY A 165 4.40 -14.91 -19.78
CA GLY A 165 2.95 -14.85 -19.55
C GLY A 165 2.57 -14.80 -18.06
N ASP A 166 1.33 -15.17 -17.76
CA ASP A 166 0.75 -15.05 -16.42
C ASP A 166 1.38 -16.03 -15.43
N CYS A 167 2.00 -15.48 -14.40
CA CYS A 167 2.68 -16.28 -13.40
C CYS A 167 1.78 -16.64 -12.22
N GLN A 168 1.59 -17.93 -11.98
CA GLN A 168 0.75 -18.44 -10.89
C GLN A 168 1.48 -18.51 -9.54
N ILE A 169 2.82 -18.49 -9.54
CA ILE A 169 3.65 -18.66 -8.34
C ILE A 169 4.64 -17.51 -8.26
N ARG A 170 4.47 -16.65 -7.25
CA ARG A 170 5.38 -15.56 -6.90
C ARG A 170 5.78 -15.71 -5.45
N ALA A 171 7.06 -15.51 -5.16
CA ALA A 171 7.56 -15.49 -3.79
C ALA A 171 7.15 -14.16 -3.12
N GLN A 172 6.62 -14.22 -1.91
CA GLN A 172 6.31 -13.03 -1.14
C GLN A 172 7.54 -12.62 -0.32
N THR A 173 8.15 -11.51 -0.70
CA THR A 173 9.21 -10.84 0.06
C THR A 173 8.60 -9.70 0.88
N ARG A 174 9.29 -9.25 1.92
CA ARG A 174 8.86 -8.11 2.74
C ARG A 174 9.65 -6.87 2.34
N TYR A 175 8.97 -5.84 1.85
CA TYR A 175 9.60 -4.58 1.42
C TYR A 175 8.59 -3.43 1.52
N ASN A 176 9.05 -2.18 1.57
CA ASN A 176 8.15 -1.04 1.47
C ASN A 176 7.73 -0.85 0.00
N ALA A 177 6.47 -1.20 -0.31
CA ALA A 177 5.93 -1.12 -1.66
C ALA A 177 5.64 0.31 -2.15
N MET A 178 5.70 1.31 -1.27
CA MET A 178 5.38 2.71 -1.58
C MET A 178 6.64 3.57 -1.72
N VAL A 179 7.66 3.31 -0.89
CA VAL A 179 8.84 4.17 -0.74
C VAL A 179 10.11 3.34 -0.62
N LEU A 180 11.21 3.85 -1.18
CA LEU A 180 12.58 3.40 -0.92
C LEU A 180 13.38 4.52 -0.26
N MET A 181 13.86 4.28 0.95
CA MET A 181 14.83 5.16 1.62
C MET A 181 16.18 5.13 0.89
N PRO A 182 17.08 6.12 1.12
CA PRO A 182 18.40 6.13 0.50
C PRO A 182 19.15 4.81 0.71
N ASN A 183 19.66 4.23 -0.38
CA ASN A 183 20.32 2.91 -0.43
C ASN A 183 19.45 1.69 -0.11
N GLU A 184 18.17 1.87 0.19
CA GLU A 184 17.24 0.76 0.40
C GLU A 184 17.01 0.00 -0.91
N THR A 185 16.73 -1.30 -0.76
CA THR A 185 16.45 -2.21 -1.87
C THR A 185 15.12 -2.92 -1.65
N ALA A 186 14.23 -2.87 -2.64
CA ALA A 186 13.07 -3.75 -2.73
C ALA A 186 13.36 -4.87 -3.73
N GLU A 187 13.26 -6.11 -3.26
CA GLU A 187 13.38 -7.29 -4.10
C GLU A 187 11.99 -7.86 -4.36
N ILE A 188 11.52 -7.78 -5.61
CA ILE A 188 10.14 -8.12 -5.99
C ILE A 188 10.15 -9.36 -6.87
N SER A 189 9.48 -10.42 -6.43
CA SER A 189 9.33 -11.65 -7.21
C SER A 189 8.38 -11.43 -8.38
N VAL A 190 8.88 -11.65 -9.60
CA VAL A 190 8.09 -11.48 -10.83
C VAL A 190 7.42 -12.79 -11.22
N CYS A 191 8.19 -13.89 -11.24
CA CYS A 191 7.67 -15.21 -11.58
C CYS A 191 8.61 -16.35 -11.17
N SER A 192 8.07 -17.55 -10.95
CA SER A 192 8.86 -18.79 -10.94
C SER A 192 9.49 -19.06 -12.32
N GLY A 193 10.74 -19.49 -12.34
CA GLY A 193 11.54 -19.72 -13.55
C GLY A 193 12.55 -18.60 -13.81
N GLN A 194 13.21 -18.70 -14.96
CA GLN A 194 14.21 -17.76 -15.46
C GLN A 194 13.62 -17.00 -16.64
N HIS A 195 13.19 -15.76 -16.42
CA HIS A 195 12.45 -14.98 -17.41
C HIS A 195 12.95 -13.55 -17.54
N GLU A 196 12.75 -12.98 -18.72
CA GLU A 196 12.84 -11.54 -18.92
C GLU A 196 11.69 -10.83 -18.19
N VAL A 197 11.99 -9.67 -17.60
CA VAL A 197 11.01 -8.82 -16.93
C VAL A 197 10.65 -7.66 -17.85
N GLU A 198 9.35 -7.42 -18.02
CA GLU A 198 8.84 -6.26 -18.74
C GLU A 198 8.19 -5.29 -17.74
N LEU A 199 8.77 -4.10 -17.61
CA LEU A 199 8.24 -2.99 -16.83
C LEU A 199 7.19 -2.27 -17.68
N THR A 200 5.91 -2.39 -17.30
CA THR A 200 4.79 -1.81 -18.06
C THR A 200 4.36 -0.44 -17.54
N ASP A 201 4.63 -0.13 -16.28
CA ASP A 201 4.48 1.21 -15.72
C ASP A 201 5.49 1.36 -14.60
N LEU A 202 6.33 2.39 -14.65
CA LEU A 202 7.25 2.72 -13.58
C LEU A 202 7.28 4.23 -13.41
N ARG A 203 6.79 4.67 -12.25
CA ARG A 203 6.76 6.08 -11.86
C ARG A 203 7.59 6.25 -10.60
N VAL A 204 8.37 7.32 -10.54
CA VAL A 204 9.26 7.61 -9.42
C VAL A 204 9.13 9.08 -9.04
N MET A 205 8.99 9.37 -7.75
CA MET A 205 8.91 10.71 -7.20
C MET A 205 9.92 10.87 -6.06
N GLU A 206 10.77 11.90 -6.15
CA GLU A 206 11.64 12.28 -5.04
C GLU A 206 10.83 12.99 -3.96
N VAL A 207 10.84 12.46 -2.75
CA VAL A 207 10.06 13.01 -1.62
C VAL A 207 10.98 13.38 -0.46
N SER A 208 10.48 14.19 0.46
CA SER A 208 11.16 14.50 1.72
C SER A 208 11.17 13.27 2.64
N GLU A 209 12.01 13.27 3.69
CA GLU A 209 12.01 12.21 4.71
C GLU A 209 10.65 12.10 5.41
N ILE A 210 10.02 13.22 5.73
CA ILE A 210 8.67 13.22 6.30
C ILE A 210 7.64 12.68 5.32
N GLY A 211 7.73 13.06 4.04
CA GLY A 211 6.82 12.58 3.00
C GLY A 211 6.95 11.08 2.77
N ALA A 212 8.19 10.56 2.83
CA ALA A 212 8.45 9.13 2.81
C ALA A 212 7.77 8.40 3.98
N ARG A 213 7.78 8.98 5.19
CA ARG A 213 7.08 8.40 6.33
C ARG A 213 5.57 8.40 6.14
N TRP A 214 4.97 9.53 5.76
CA TRP A 214 3.54 9.61 5.52
C TRP A 214 3.08 8.66 4.41
N LEU A 215 3.80 8.61 3.29
CA LEU A 215 3.49 7.70 2.18
C LEU A 215 3.62 6.23 2.55
N SER A 216 4.55 5.89 3.44
CA SER A 216 4.69 4.51 3.91
C SER A 216 3.44 4.02 4.63
N LYS A 217 2.62 4.91 5.21
CA LYS A 217 1.38 4.55 5.91
C LYS A 217 0.24 4.23 4.93
N ILE A 218 0.36 4.61 3.66
CA ILE A 218 -0.71 4.48 2.66
C ILE A 218 -0.81 3.02 2.18
N PRO A 219 -2.00 2.39 2.25
CA PRO A 219 -2.19 1.06 1.68
C PRO A 219 -1.90 1.06 0.17
N PRO A 220 -0.99 0.21 -0.35
CA PRO A 220 -0.62 0.25 -1.77
C PRO A 220 -1.79 0.03 -2.73
N GLN A 221 -2.79 -0.77 -2.35
CA GLN A 221 -4.00 -0.94 -3.17
C GLN A 221 -4.76 0.37 -3.38
N ALA A 222 -4.69 1.31 -2.44
CA ALA A 222 -5.35 2.61 -2.56
C ALA A 222 -4.74 3.45 -3.68
N VAL A 223 -3.48 3.19 -4.05
CA VAL A 223 -2.82 3.88 -5.17
C VAL A 223 -2.58 2.94 -6.37
N GLY A 224 -3.31 1.83 -6.45
CA GLY A 224 -3.36 0.97 -7.63
C GLY A 224 -2.22 -0.03 -7.80
N HIS A 225 -1.44 -0.31 -6.74
CA HIS A 225 -0.49 -1.43 -6.74
C HIS A 225 -1.23 -2.77 -6.78
N ASP A 226 -0.54 -3.81 -7.24
CA ASP A 226 -1.11 -5.15 -7.29
C ASP A 226 -1.20 -5.81 -5.90
N ASN A 227 -1.98 -6.90 -5.82
CA ASN A 227 -2.19 -7.65 -4.59
C ASN A 227 -0.89 -8.20 -3.98
N LEU A 228 0.12 -8.51 -4.79
CA LEU A 228 1.39 -9.01 -4.28
C LEU A 228 2.14 -7.89 -3.57
N SER A 229 2.28 -6.73 -4.21
CA SER A 229 2.87 -5.54 -3.60
C SER A 229 2.14 -5.14 -2.32
N SER A 230 0.80 -5.15 -2.30
CA SER A 230 0.04 -4.90 -1.07
C SER A 230 0.36 -5.88 0.06
N ARG A 231 0.47 -7.19 -0.23
CA ARG A 231 0.79 -8.20 0.80
C ARG A 231 2.26 -8.16 1.23
N SER A 232 3.15 -7.75 0.34
CA SER A 232 4.57 -7.59 0.61
C SER A 232 4.90 -6.29 1.35
N HIS A 233 3.99 -5.32 1.31
CA HIS A 233 4.20 -4.00 1.86
C HIS A 233 4.49 -4.04 3.37
N PHE A 234 5.62 -3.46 3.72
CA PHE A 234 6.04 -3.24 5.08
C PHE A 234 6.44 -1.78 5.25
N PRO A 235 5.68 -0.99 6.02
CA PRO A 235 5.93 0.44 6.17
C PRO A 235 7.16 0.78 7.01
N GLY A 236 7.79 -0.24 7.61
CA GLY A 236 8.86 -0.10 8.60
C GLY A 236 8.38 -0.42 10.02
N ALA A 237 9.31 -0.63 10.94
CA ALA A 237 8.98 -0.85 12.34
C ALA A 237 8.41 0.43 12.96
N GLY A 238 7.32 0.31 13.72
CA GLY A 238 6.69 1.45 14.41
C GLY A 238 5.91 2.41 13.49
N VAL A 239 5.64 2.02 12.24
CA VAL A 239 4.79 2.79 11.32
C VAL A 239 3.46 2.07 11.18
N GLU A 240 2.39 2.74 11.62
CA GLU A 240 1.02 2.24 11.50
C GLU A 240 0.40 2.67 10.18
N MET A 241 -0.35 1.77 9.55
CA MET A 241 -1.07 2.06 8.31
C MET A 241 -2.25 3.00 8.59
N CYS A 242 -2.55 3.89 7.65
CA CYS A 242 -3.71 4.77 7.75
C CYS A 242 -5.01 3.96 7.74
N ALA A 243 -5.83 4.08 8.77
CA ALA A 243 -7.10 3.35 8.87
C ALA A 243 -8.19 3.89 7.93
N GLU A 244 -8.17 5.20 7.63
CA GLU A 244 -9.30 5.90 6.97
C GLU A 244 -9.08 6.21 5.49
N ILE A 245 -8.08 5.60 4.84
CA ILE A 245 -7.89 5.78 3.39
C ILE A 245 -9.01 5.05 2.63
N PRO A 246 -9.83 5.75 1.81
CA PRO A 246 -10.90 5.13 1.04
C PRO A 246 -10.32 4.38 -0.19
N ALA A 247 -9.61 3.28 0.07
CA ALA A 247 -8.79 2.58 -0.93
C ALA A 247 -9.58 2.17 -2.18
N VAL A 248 -10.82 1.70 -2.02
CA VAL A 248 -11.71 1.33 -3.13
C VAL A 248 -12.07 2.55 -3.98
N GLU A 249 -12.33 3.68 -3.35
CA GLU A 249 -12.66 4.92 -4.05
C GLU A 249 -11.46 5.43 -4.87
N PHE A 250 -10.27 5.46 -4.26
CA PHE A 250 -9.06 5.91 -4.94
C PHE A 250 -8.67 4.98 -6.09
N ALA A 251 -8.74 3.65 -5.88
CA ALA A 251 -8.50 2.68 -6.94
C ALA A 251 -9.45 2.90 -8.13
N ARG A 252 -10.75 3.09 -7.87
CA ARG A 252 -11.74 3.41 -8.92
C ARG A 252 -11.38 4.70 -9.67
N LYS A 253 -10.95 5.74 -8.95
CA LYS A 253 -10.56 7.03 -9.55
C LYS A 253 -9.32 6.92 -10.43
N LEU A 254 -8.35 6.10 -10.03
CA LEU A 254 -7.17 5.79 -10.85
C LEU A 254 -7.54 4.99 -12.10
N GLU A 255 -8.43 4.00 -11.98
CA GLU A 255 -8.91 3.18 -13.11
C GLU A 255 -9.70 3.98 -14.14
N THR A 256 -10.53 4.92 -13.67
CA THR A 256 -11.35 5.80 -14.53
C THR A 256 -10.59 7.00 -15.09
N GLY A 257 -9.37 7.25 -14.61
CA GLY A 257 -8.58 8.43 -14.98
C GLY A 257 -9.08 9.75 -14.36
N GLU A 258 -9.98 9.68 -13.37
CA GLU A 258 -10.40 10.85 -12.57
C GLU A 258 -9.25 11.38 -11.69
N ALA A 259 -8.23 10.55 -11.42
CA ALA A 259 -7.03 10.90 -10.68
C ALA A 259 -5.81 10.19 -11.31
N ALA A 260 -4.63 10.78 -11.18
CA ALA A 260 -3.37 10.11 -11.46
C ALA A 260 -2.68 9.65 -10.16
N TRP A 261 -1.81 8.65 -10.26
CA TRP A 261 -1.02 8.16 -9.11
C TRP A 261 -0.22 9.29 -8.47
N GLU A 262 0.39 10.12 -9.31
CA GLU A 262 1.23 11.23 -8.89
C GLU A 262 0.46 12.34 -8.16
N ASP A 263 -0.85 12.48 -8.37
CA ASP A 263 -1.68 13.45 -7.65
C ASP A 263 -1.87 13.03 -6.19
N ILE A 264 -2.22 11.76 -5.99
CA ILE A 264 -2.45 11.18 -4.66
C ILE A 264 -1.12 11.11 -3.90
N VAL A 265 -0.06 10.66 -4.56
CA VAL A 265 1.26 10.54 -3.93
C VAL A 265 1.88 11.91 -3.64
N ASP A 266 1.75 12.90 -4.52
CA ASP A 266 2.23 14.25 -4.21
C ASP A 266 1.49 14.83 -3.00
N PHE A 267 0.17 14.65 -2.92
CA PHE A 267 -0.62 15.09 -1.78
C PHE A 267 -0.16 14.46 -0.46
N TYR A 268 -0.09 13.13 -0.40
CA TYR A 268 0.31 12.41 0.83
C TYR A 268 1.81 12.49 1.13
N SER A 269 2.64 12.90 0.17
CA SER A 269 4.03 13.29 0.47
C SER A 269 4.13 14.59 1.27
N ARG A 270 3.05 15.38 1.30
CA ARG A 270 2.95 16.68 1.98
C ARG A 270 1.96 16.66 3.15
N HIS A 271 1.16 15.61 3.30
CA HIS A 271 0.11 15.57 4.30
C HIS A 271 0.02 14.19 4.96
N ASP A 272 -0.10 14.17 6.29
CA ASP A 272 -0.41 12.94 7.01
C ASP A 272 -1.86 12.50 6.72
N CYS A 273 -2.01 11.26 6.25
CA CYS A 273 -3.30 10.65 5.99
C CYS A 273 -4.23 10.55 7.20
N GLU A 274 -3.70 10.64 8.43
CA GLU A 274 -4.52 10.64 9.65
C GLU A 274 -5.27 11.95 9.87
N HIS A 275 -4.85 13.01 9.19
CA HIS A 275 -5.41 14.35 9.41
C HIS A 275 -5.96 14.98 8.13
N TYR A 276 -5.47 14.54 6.97
CA TYR A 276 -5.81 15.13 5.69
C TYR A 276 -6.28 14.06 4.72
N ARG A 277 -7.40 14.34 4.05
CA ARG A 277 -7.95 13.48 3.01
C ARG A 277 -7.71 14.12 1.65
N TRP A 278 -7.13 13.36 0.71
CA TRP A 278 -7.03 13.78 -0.68
C TRP A 278 -8.44 14.00 -1.27
N TRP A 279 -8.60 15.01 -2.12
CA TRP A 279 -9.84 15.30 -2.82
C TRP A 279 -9.63 15.36 -4.34
N VAL A 280 -10.70 15.07 -5.06
CA VAL A 280 -10.74 15.18 -6.52
C VAL A 280 -10.51 16.62 -6.95
N GLY A 281 -9.52 16.83 -7.82
CA GLY A 281 -9.10 18.15 -8.29
C GLY A 281 -7.83 18.68 -7.61
N TYR A 282 -7.29 17.98 -6.60
CA TYR A 282 -5.86 18.15 -6.30
C TYR A 282 -5.06 17.44 -7.39
N GLU A 283 -4.26 18.22 -8.13
CA GLU A 283 -3.29 17.73 -9.10
C GLU A 283 -1.88 17.85 -8.52
N ARG A 284 -0.96 16.97 -8.92
CA ARG A 284 0.46 17.10 -8.57
C ARG A 284 0.93 18.52 -8.87
N ILE A 285 1.52 19.17 -7.87
CA ILE A 285 1.99 20.54 -8.05
C ILE A 285 3.19 20.58 -9.00
N THR A 286 3.17 21.50 -9.96
CA THR A 286 4.28 21.77 -10.88
C THR A 286 4.95 23.12 -10.62
N SER A 287 4.41 23.89 -9.69
CA SER A 287 4.94 25.15 -9.18
C SER A 287 4.82 25.18 -7.67
N ALA A 288 5.58 26.06 -7.01
CA ALA A 288 5.51 26.18 -5.56
C ALA A 288 4.09 26.54 -5.10
N LEU A 289 3.61 25.85 -4.06
CA LEU A 289 2.36 26.19 -3.40
C LEU A 289 2.47 27.52 -2.67
N THR A 290 1.36 28.25 -2.60
CA THR A 290 1.28 29.50 -1.81
C THR A 290 1.23 29.23 -0.32
N SER A 291 0.67 28.08 0.09
CA SER A 291 0.51 27.72 1.50
C SER A 291 0.25 26.21 1.68
N LEU A 292 0.55 25.75 2.88
CA LEU A 292 0.13 24.45 3.41
C LEU A 292 -0.60 24.66 4.76
N PRO A 293 -1.56 23.77 5.13
CA PRO A 293 -1.97 22.58 4.36
C PRO A 293 -2.69 22.95 3.07
N ALA A 294 -2.62 22.07 2.06
CA ALA A 294 -3.44 22.20 0.87
C ALA A 294 -4.87 21.83 1.24
N VAL A 295 -5.82 22.70 0.89
CA VAL A 295 -7.24 22.52 1.20
C VAL A 295 -8.07 22.58 -0.08
N PRO A 296 -9.22 21.88 -0.13
CA PRO A 296 -10.12 21.95 -1.28
C PRO A 296 -10.59 23.39 -1.49
N PRO A 297 -10.80 23.81 -2.76
CA PRO A 297 -11.37 25.13 -3.04
C PRO A 297 -12.75 25.24 -2.40
N ALA A 298 -13.08 26.42 -1.87
CA ALA A 298 -14.41 26.68 -1.32
C ALA A 298 -15.47 26.37 -2.39
N SER A 299 -16.44 25.49 -2.06
CA SER A 299 -17.54 25.19 -2.96
C SER A 299 -18.28 26.48 -3.27
N LYS A 300 -18.32 26.86 -4.55
CA LYS A 300 -19.12 27.99 -5.03
C LYS A 300 -20.60 27.63 -5.04
#